data_AF-A0AAW5CAT6-F1
#
_entry.id   AF-A0AAW5CAT6-F1
#
_cell.length_a   1.000
_cell.length_b   1.000
_cell.length_c   1.000
_cell.angle_alpha   90.00
_cell.angle_beta   90.00
_cell.angle_gamma   90.00
#
_symmetry.space_group_name_H-M   'P 1'
#
loop_
_entity.id
_entity.type
_entity.pdbx_description
1 polymer ?
#
loop_
_entity_poly.entity_id
_entity_poly.type
_entity_poly.pdbx_seq_one_letter_code
_entity_poly.pdbx_strand_id
1 'polypeptide(L)'
;MNIELTKTQRLLLCGGLIGLASLMLQACETVMKENEDIREKICGNWQSVEGKPDILVYKEGALYKVTLFRRAGVHRKLKPETYLLQREADGNLYLNTGFRIDVAYNEETDILSFSPNGDYIRVNTDETANGEKKKEQ
;
A
#
# COMPACT_ATOMS: atom_id res chain seq x y z
N MET A 1 -18.67 37.43 38.03
CA MET A 1 -19.18 38.09 36.80
C MET A 1 -20.18 37.12 36.17
N ASN A 2 -21.48 37.30 36.44
CA ASN A 2 -22.52 36.41 35.91
C ASN A 2 -22.85 36.87 34.50
N ILE A 3 -22.42 36.12 33.51
CA ILE A 3 -22.75 36.39 32.11
C ILE A 3 -24.16 35.82 31.89
N GLU A 4 -25.19 36.65 32.05
CA GLU A 4 -26.55 36.28 31.68
C GLU A 4 -26.68 36.36 30.16
N LEU A 5 -26.54 35.20 29.53
CA LEU A 5 -26.63 35.06 28.09
C LEU A 5 -28.10 34.95 27.64
N THR A 6 -28.55 35.89 26.81
CA THR A 6 -29.92 35.92 26.27
C THR A 6 -30.23 34.69 25.41
N LYS A 7 -31.52 34.30 25.31
CA LYS A 7 -31.95 33.12 24.53
C LYS A 7 -31.39 33.13 23.10
N THR A 8 -31.34 34.30 22.47
CA THR A 8 -30.83 34.51 21.11
C THR A 8 -29.31 34.27 21.01
N GLN A 9 -28.54 34.73 22.00
CA GLN A 9 -27.09 34.49 22.07
C GLN A 9 -26.77 33.01 22.32
N ARG A 10 -27.57 32.30 23.12
CA ARG A 10 -27.43 30.83 23.30
C ARG A 10 -27.69 30.07 21.99
N LEU A 11 -28.74 30.45 21.26
CA LEU A 11 -29.05 29.86 19.95
C LEU A 11 -27.92 30.10 18.94
N LEU A 12 -27.37 31.32 18.92
CA LEU A 12 -26.26 31.68 18.04
C LEU A 12 -24.98 30.89 18.37
N LEU A 13 -24.67 30.71 19.67
CA LEU A 13 -23.54 29.89 20.10
C LEU A 13 -23.73 28.40 19.75
N CYS A 14 -24.92 27.84 19.97
CA CYS A 14 -25.21 26.46 19.58
C CYS A 14 -25.07 26.27 18.06
N GLY A 15 -25.62 27.17 17.26
CA GLY A 15 -25.48 27.12 15.81
C GLY A 15 -24.03 27.23 15.36
N GLY A 16 -23.26 28.14 15.97
CA GLY A 16 -21.83 28.30 15.69
C GLY A 16 -21.00 27.07 16.07
N LEU A 17 -21.29 26.44 17.21
CA LEU A 17 -20.62 25.21 17.66
C LEU A 17 -20.94 24.01 16.75
N ILE A 18 -22.19 23.86 16.31
CA ILE A 18 -22.58 22.81 15.36
C ILE A 18 -21.90 23.04 14.00
N GLY A 19 -21.83 24.30 13.54
CA GLY A 19 -21.13 24.67 12.32
C GLY A 19 -19.62 24.36 12.38
N LEU A 20 -18.96 24.71 13.49
CA LEU A 20 -17.56 24.38 13.74
C LEU A 20 -17.31 22.88 13.80
N ALA A 21 -18.15 22.13 14.52
CA ALA A 21 -18.04 20.67 14.60
C ALA A 21 -18.20 20.03 13.21
N SER A 22 -19.12 20.54 12.38
CA SER A 22 -19.33 20.05 11.01
C SER A 22 -18.13 20.33 10.11
N LEU A 23 -17.52 21.52 10.22
CA LEU A 23 -16.30 21.86 9.48
C LEU A 23 -15.11 21.00 9.92
N MET A 24 -14.96 20.72 11.21
CA MET A 24 -13.92 19.82 11.72
C MET A 24 -14.12 18.38 11.23
N LEU A 25 -15.36 17.89 11.23
CA LEU A 25 -15.70 16.57 10.69
C LEU A 25 -15.43 16.48 9.18
N GLN A 26 -15.80 17.50 8.41
CA GLN A 26 -15.49 17.57 6.98
C GLN A 26 -13.99 17.62 6.71
N ALA A 27 -13.24 18.41 7.49
CA ALA A 27 -11.78 18.47 7.39
C ALA A 27 -11.12 17.12 7.75
N CYS A 28 -11.66 16.37 8.70
CA CYS A 28 -11.20 15.02 8.99
C CYS A 28 -11.48 14.05 7.82
N GLU A 29 -12.62 14.18 7.13
CA GLU A 29 -12.99 13.31 6.02
C GLU A 29 -12.18 13.59 4.74
N THR A 30 -11.89 14.86 4.43
CA THR A 30 -11.07 15.24 3.27
C THR A 30 -9.62 14.80 3.44
N VAL A 31 -9.06 14.93 4.66
CA VAL A 31 -7.70 14.43 4.98
C VAL A 31 -7.60 12.90 4.83
N MET A 32 -8.69 12.16 5.07
CA MET A 32 -8.71 10.71 4.88
C MET A 32 -8.83 10.28 3.40
N LYS A 33 -9.38 11.13 2.52
CA LYS A 33 -9.60 10.80 1.10
C LYS A 33 -8.46 11.23 0.17
N GLU A 34 -7.62 12.17 0.57
CA GLU A 34 -6.56 12.73 -0.31
C GLU A 34 -5.24 11.94 -0.33
N ASN A 35 -5.09 10.92 0.51
CA ASN A 35 -3.95 10.01 0.44
C ASN A 35 -4.44 8.61 0.04
N GLU A 36 -4.64 8.39 -1.26
CA GLU A 36 -4.63 7.03 -1.79
C GLU A 36 -3.30 6.39 -1.34
N ASP A 37 -3.39 5.44 -0.42
CA ASP A 37 -2.20 4.80 0.14
C ASP A 37 -1.47 4.13 -1.00
N ILE A 38 -0.27 4.61 -1.34
CA ILE A 38 0.56 4.09 -2.43
C ILE A 38 0.72 2.57 -2.36
N ARG A 39 0.61 1.98 -1.16
CA ARG A 39 0.60 0.54 -0.92
C ARG A 39 -0.54 -0.20 -1.63
N GLU A 40 -1.67 0.45 -1.86
CA GLU A 40 -2.77 -0.10 -2.68
C GLU A 40 -2.36 -0.20 -4.16
N LYS A 41 -1.73 0.86 -4.72
CA LYS A 41 -1.30 0.89 -6.13
C LYS A 41 -0.25 -0.17 -6.47
N ILE A 42 0.58 -0.53 -5.49
CA ILE A 42 1.64 -1.53 -5.68
C ILE A 42 1.20 -2.96 -5.35
N CYS A 43 -0.04 -3.20 -4.91
CA CYS A 43 -0.56 -4.55 -4.77
C CYS A 43 -0.55 -5.28 -6.13
N GLY A 44 -0.10 -6.53 -6.14
CA GLY A 44 0.02 -7.34 -7.34
C GLY A 44 1.28 -8.19 -7.40
N ASN A 45 1.42 -8.92 -8.50
CA ASN A 45 2.59 -9.73 -8.81
C ASN A 45 3.66 -8.89 -9.51
N TRP A 46 4.90 -9.07 -9.08
CA TRP A 46 6.05 -8.34 -9.57
C TRP A 46 7.19 -9.31 -9.88
N GLN A 47 7.80 -9.14 -11.05
CA GLN A 47 8.91 -9.94 -11.55
C GLN A 47 10.22 -9.16 -11.43
N SER A 48 11.28 -9.82 -10.95
CA SER A 48 12.60 -9.20 -10.84
C SER A 48 13.24 -8.99 -12.21
N VAL A 49 13.85 -7.82 -12.41
CA VAL A 49 14.65 -7.51 -13.61
C VAL A 49 16.01 -8.23 -13.59
N GLU A 50 16.56 -8.48 -12.39
CA GLU A 50 17.91 -9.05 -12.21
C GLU A 50 17.91 -10.56 -11.90
N GLY A 51 16.78 -11.25 -12.11
CA GLY A 51 16.66 -12.68 -11.84
C GLY A 51 16.63 -13.05 -10.35
N LYS A 52 16.27 -12.10 -9.47
CA LYS A 52 15.90 -12.38 -8.07
C LYS A 52 14.54 -13.09 -8.01
N PRO A 53 14.13 -13.63 -6.85
CA PRO A 53 12.81 -14.22 -6.69
C PRO A 53 11.68 -13.24 -7.02
N ASP A 54 10.67 -13.69 -7.77
CA ASP A 54 9.43 -12.94 -7.98
C ASP A 54 8.73 -12.67 -6.65
N ILE A 55 7.98 -11.57 -6.58
CA ILE A 55 7.30 -11.16 -5.35
C ILE A 55 5.80 -10.91 -5.58
N LEU A 56 5.01 -11.08 -4.53
CA LEU A 56 3.61 -10.66 -4.45
C LEU A 56 3.45 -9.65 -3.33
N VAL A 57 2.90 -8.49 -3.66
CA VAL A 57 2.48 -7.49 -2.69
C VAL A 57 0.97 -7.59 -2.53
N TYR A 58 0.49 -7.70 -1.29
CA TYR A 58 -0.94 -7.83 -1.01
C TYR A 58 -1.32 -7.21 0.33
N LYS A 59 -2.61 -6.90 0.47
CA LYS A 59 -3.22 -6.41 1.70
C LYS A 59 -3.93 -7.55 2.44
N GLU A 60 -3.70 -7.64 3.74
CA GLU A 60 -4.39 -8.55 4.64
C GLU A 60 -4.92 -7.75 5.83
N GLY A 61 -6.23 -7.46 5.80
CA GLY A 61 -6.86 -6.54 6.75
C GLY A 61 -6.29 -5.13 6.61
N ALA A 62 -5.66 -4.62 7.68
CA ALA A 62 -5.00 -3.31 7.70
C ALA A 62 -3.49 -3.38 7.39
N LEU A 63 -2.94 -4.58 7.18
CA LEU A 63 -1.51 -4.80 6.97
C LEU A 63 -1.23 -5.03 5.49
N TYR A 64 -0.09 -4.51 5.02
CA TYR A 64 0.45 -4.85 3.71
C TYR A 64 1.61 -5.82 3.88
N LYS A 65 1.71 -6.78 2.97
CA LYS A 65 2.67 -7.88 3.02
C LYS A 65 3.33 -8.04 1.67
N VAL A 66 4.61 -8.39 1.70
CA VAL A 66 5.40 -8.79 0.53
C VAL A 66 5.83 -10.23 0.71
N THR A 67 5.51 -11.09 -0.26
CA THR A 67 5.93 -12.50 -0.27
C THR A 67 6.88 -12.78 -1.41
N LEU A 68 8.03 -13.38 -1.10
CA LEU A 68 9.01 -13.81 -2.09
C LEU A 68 8.77 -15.27 -2.47
N PHE A 69 8.68 -15.55 -3.76
CA PHE A 69 8.59 -16.90 -4.29
C PHE A 69 9.96 -17.34 -4.80
N ARG A 70 10.74 -18.02 -3.96
CA ARG A 70 11.99 -18.64 -4.43
C ARG A 70 11.68 -19.75 -5.44
N ARG A 71 11.91 -19.50 -6.73
CA ARG A 71 12.03 -20.57 -7.73
C ARG A 71 13.35 -21.32 -7.48
N ALA A 72 13.31 -22.40 -6.71
CA ALA A 72 14.50 -23.16 -6.33
C ALA A 72 14.48 -24.58 -6.90
N GLY A 73 14.94 -24.75 -8.15
CA GLY A 73 15.24 -26.05 -8.77
C GLY A 73 14.05 -26.99 -8.97
N VAL A 74 14.18 -27.92 -9.92
CA VAL A 74 13.09 -28.80 -10.43
C VAL A 74 12.41 -29.67 -9.35
N HIS A 75 13.01 -29.85 -8.16
CA HIS A 75 12.54 -30.83 -7.16
C HIS A 75 12.46 -30.35 -5.71
N ARG A 76 12.49 -29.04 -5.41
CA ARG A 76 12.36 -28.55 -4.02
C ARG A 76 11.04 -27.82 -3.76
N LYS A 77 10.43 -28.09 -2.60
CA LYS A 77 9.24 -27.39 -2.10
C LYS A 77 9.50 -25.88 -2.04
N LEU A 78 8.63 -25.11 -2.68
CA LEU A 78 8.55 -23.64 -2.54
C LEU A 78 8.32 -23.32 -1.06
N LYS A 79 9.28 -22.65 -0.40
CA LYS A 79 9.04 -22.02 0.90
C LYS A 79 8.93 -20.51 0.67
N PRO A 80 7.71 -19.96 0.62
CA PRO A 80 7.53 -18.52 0.52
C PRO A 80 8.02 -17.85 1.80
N GLU A 81 8.60 -16.66 1.66
CA GLU A 81 8.98 -15.80 2.77
C GLU A 81 8.14 -14.52 2.72
N THR A 82 7.44 -14.22 3.80
CA THR A 82 6.50 -13.11 3.88
C THR A 82 6.98 -12.08 4.90
N TYR A 83 7.03 -10.82 4.48
CA TYR A 83 7.46 -9.68 5.27
C TYR A 83 6.38 -8.60 5.30
N LEU A 84 6.37 -7.78 6.36
CA LEU A 84 5.45 -6.64 6.47
C LEU A 84 5.98 -5.45 5.69
N LEU A 85 5.11 -4.82 4.90
CA LEU A 85 5.35 -3.56 4.22
C LEU A 85 4.88 -2.40 5.09
N GLN A 86 5.86 -1.72 5.68
CA GLN A 86 5.64 -0.63 6.61
C GLN A 86 5.78 0.72 5.90
N ARG A 87 5.09 1.72 6.42
CA ARG A 87 5.13 3.10 5.94
C ARG A 87 5.56 4.00 7.09
N GLU A 88 6.58 4.82 6.87
CA GLU A 88 7.02 5.84 7.80
C GLU A 88 6.11 7.08 7.76
N ALA A 89 6.26 7.96 8.76
CA ALA A 89 5.48 9.20 8.85
C ALA A 89 5.76 10.17 7.70
N ASP A 90 6.94 10.09 7.09
CA ASP A 90 7.34 10.84 5.89
C ASP A 90 6.78 10.23 4.58
N GLY A 91 6.15 9.06 4.67
CA GLY A 91 5.56 8.35 3.55
C GLY A 91 6.46 7.26 2.92
N ASN A 92 7.71 7.13 3.37
CA ASN A 92 8.64 6.13 2.83
C ASN A 92 8.20 4.70 3.18
N LEU A 93 8.38 3.78 2.23
CA LEU A 93 8.05 2.37 2.40
C LEU A 93 9.30 1.55 2.71
N TYR A 94 9.16 0.56 3.58
CA TYR A 94 10.27 -0.36 3.88
C TYR A 94 9.78 -1.73 4.35
N LEU A 95 10.68 -2.71 4.26
CA LEU A 95 10.55 -4.03 4.86
C LEU A 95 11.56 -4.20 5.99
N ASN A 96 11.14 -4.88 7.07
CA ASN A 96 12.05 -5.37 8.09
C ASN A 96 12.21 -6.89 7.96
N THR A 97 13.36 -7.32 7.44
CA THR A 97 13.69 -8.74 7.21
C THR A 97 14.77 -9.26 8.19
N GLY A 98 15.11 -8.47 9.20
CA GLY A 98 16.35 -8.57 9.98
C GLY A 98 17.32 -7.42 9.68
N PHE A 99 17.12 -6.76 8.54
CA PHE A 99 17.66 -5.45 8.19
C PHE A 99 16.60 -4.66 7.41
N ARG A 100 16.78 -3.34 7.31
CA ARG A 100 15.89 -2.43 6.59
C ARG A 100 16.12 -2.56 5.08
N ILE A 101 15.05 -2.80 4.33
CA ILE A 101 15.03 -2.74 2.87
C ILE A 101 14.08 -1.62 2.48
N ASP A 102 14.61 -0.56 1.88
CA ASP A 102 13.78 0.56 1.40
C ASP A 102 13.06 0.16 0.12
N VAL A 103 11.81 0.62 -0.02
CA VAL A 103 10.93 0.33 -1.16
C VAL A 103 10.50 1.64 -1.79
N ALA A 104 10.71 1.76 -3.10
CA ALA A 104 10.30 2.91 -3.89
C ALA A 104 9.44 2.46 -5.07
N TYR A 105 8.41 3.23 -5.39
CA TYR A 105 7.54 2.98 -6.53
C TYR A 105 7.53 4.19 -7.45
N ASN A 106 7.85 3.95 -8.72
CA ASN A 106 7.73 4.96 -9.77
C ASN A 106 6.42 4.73 -10.54
N GLU A 107 5.47 5.65 -10.38
CA GLU A 107 4.15 5.58 -11.03
C GLU A 107 4.22 5.77 -12.55
N GLU A 108 5.21 6.50 -13.08
CA GLU A 108 5.33 6.78 -14.51
C GLU A 108 5.79 5.56 -15.31
N THR A 109 6.70 4.77 -14.72
CA THR A 109 7.29 3.60 -15.35
C THR A 109 6.73 2.27 -14.86
N ASP A 110 5.84 2.29 -13.85
CA ASP A 110 5.34 1.12 -13.13
C ASP A 110 6.48 0.18 -12.66
N ILE A 111 7.50 0.78 -12.02
CA ILE A 111 8.67 0.07 -11.49
C ILE A 111 8.66 0.13 -9.97
N LEU A 112 8.84 -1.03 -9.33
CA LEU A 112 8.99 -1.18 -7.89
C LEU A 112 10.45 -1.55 -7.56
N SER A 113 11.15 -0.69 -6.84
CA SER A 113 12.56 -0.87 -6.49
C SER A 113 12.72 -1.23 -5.02
N PHE A 114 13.54 -2.25 -4.75
CA PHE A 114 13.94 -2.63 -3.39
C PHE A 114 15.44 -2.37 -3.24
N SER A 115 15.86 -1.54 -2.29
CA SER A 115 17.29 -1.34 -2.03
C SER A 115 17.78 -2.30 -0.95
N PRO A 116 18.75 -3.20 -1.22
CA PRO A 116 19.64 -3.30 -2.40
C PRO A 116 19.27 -4.39 -3.43
N ASN A 117 18.04 -4.88 -3.42
CA ASN A 117 17.60 -6.04 -4.20
C ASN A 117 17.19 -5.76 -5.65
N GLY A 118 17.29 -4.51 -6.11
CA GLY A 118 17.07 -4.12 -7.50
C GLY A 118 15.61 -3.85 -7.85
N ASP A 119 15.37 -3.74 -9.15
CA ASP A 119 14.09 -3.32 -9.71
C ASP A 119 13.18 -4.49 -10.11
N TYR A 120 11.88 -4.24 -10.03
CA TYR A 120 10.82 -5.18 -10.35
C TYR A 120 9.78 -4.53 -11.25
N ILE A 121 9.22 -5.33 -12.17
CA ILE A 121 8.19 -4.93 -13.13
C ILE A 121 6.90 -5.70 -12.87
N ARG A 122 5.75 -5.08 -13.14
CA ARG A 122 4.44 -5.71 -12.92
C ARG A 122 4.22 -6.86 -13.90
N VAL A 123 3.69 -7.97 -13.39
CA VAL A 123 3.29 -9.11 -14.22
C VAL A 123 1.88 -8.89 -14.73
N ASN A 124 1.73 -8.72 -16.05
CA ASN A 124 0.43 -8.68 -16.71
C ASN A 124 -0.12 -10.12 -16.84
N THR A 125 -1.27 -10.37 -16.21
CA THR A 125 -1.88 -11.71 -16.16
C THR A 125 -2.42 -12.19 -17.52
N ASP A 126 -2.37 -11.35 -18.57
CA ASP A 126 -2.88 -11.69 -19.90
C ASP A 126 -2.03 -12.74 -20.64
N GLU A 127 -0.75 -12.91 -20.26
CA GLU A 127 0.16 -13.81 -20.98
C GLU A 127 0.17 -15.25 -20.44
N THR A 128 -0.31 -15.47 -19.21
CA THR A 128 -0.22 -16.80 -18.56
C THR A 128 -1.28 -17.79 -19.04
N ALA A 129 -2.30 -17.33 -19.76
CA ALA A 129 -3.35 -18.19 -20.33
C ALA A 129 -2.96 -18.89 -21.65
N ASN A 130 -1.84 -18.51 -22.30
CA ASN A 130 -1.48 -19.02 -23.63
C ASN A 130 -0.33 -20.04 -23.64
N GLY A 131 0.19 -20.43 -22.47
CA GLY A 131 1.34 -21.34 -22.34
C GLY A 131 1.02 -22.85 -22.32
N GLU A 132 -0.24 -23.26 -22.16
CA GLU A 132 -0.61 -24.67 -21.91
C GLU A 132 -1.12 -25.46 -23.13
N LYS A 133 -1.02 -24.94 -24.36
CA LYS A 133 -1.41 -25.72 -25.56
C LYS A 133 -0.30 -25.81 -26.61
N LYS A 134 0.77 -26.54 -26.30
CA LYS A 134 1.65 -27.10 -27.34
C LYS A 134 2.51 -28.27 -26.87
N LYS A 135 1.87 -29.35 -26.38
CA LYS A 135 2.42 -30.71 -26.45
C LYS A 135 1.29 -31.72 -26.52
N GLU A 136 0.74 -31.90 -27.71
CA GLU A 136 0.22 -33.18 -28.20
C GLU A 136 -0.17 -33.01 -29.67
N GLN A 137 0.75 -33.41 -30.55
CA GLN A 137 0.52 -34.23 -31.75
C GLN A 137 1.85 -34.50 -32.43
#